data_AF-A0A978SIP5-F1
#
_entry.id   AF-A0A978SIP5-F1
#
_cell.length_a   1.000
_cell.length_b   1.000
_cell.length_c   1.000
_cell.angle_alpha   90.00
_cell.angle_beta   90.00
_cell.angle_gamma   90.00
#
_symmetry.space_group_name_H-M   'P 1'
#
loop_
_entity.id
_entity.type
_entity.pdbx_description
1 polymer ?
#
loop_
_entity_poly.entity_id
_entity_poly.type
_entity_poly.pdbx_seq_one_letter_code
_entity_poly.pdbx_strand_id
1 'polypeptide(L)'
;MELEFIPVEEFYFALTLAVRTLEEINKPGLSEKVRVRLEKEYGQSSTVAAASQNTFNYVFRVKNVDNSPAPQLILSLADWQGALRISSDYGWNLDQDRKPVRTEKFQTRNEFSQQVQKYLDDWLELGLME
;
A
#
# COMPACT_ATOMS: atom_id res chain seq x y z
N MET A 1 10.48 -9.80 -0.15
CA MET A 1 9.31 -8.99 -0.57
C MET A 1 9.66 -8.35 -1.90
N GLU A 2 8.70 -8.31 -2.83
CA GLU A 2 8.81 -7.63 -4.11
C GLU A 2 7.48 -6.95 -4.41
N LEU A 3 7.50 -5.75 -4.99
CA LEU A 3 6.31 -4.99 -5.35
C LEU A 3 6.15 -4.97 -6.87
N GLU A 4 5.04 -5.51 -7.36
CA GLU A 4 4.66 -5.47 -8.76
C GLU A 4 3.56 -4.41 -8.95
N PHE A 5 3.87 -3.35 -9.69
CA PHE A 5 2.93 -2.26 -9.92
C PHE A 5 1.66 -2.73 -10.66
N ILE A 6 0.51 -2.25 -10.19
CA ILE A 6 -0.80 -2.49 -10.81
C ILE A 6 -1.23 -1.20 -11.52
N PRO A 7 -1.29 -1.21 -12.86
CA PRO A 7 -1.70 -0.03 -13.61
C PRO A 7 -3.21 0.21 -13.48
N VAL A 8 -3.66 1.40 -13.90
CA VAL A 8 -5.06 1.84 -13.74
C VAL A 8 -6.07 0.88 -14.37
N GLU A 9 -5.72 0.25 -15.48
CA GLU A 9 -6.55 -0.70 -16.22
C GLU A 9 -6.89 -1.93 -15.38
N GLU A 10 -6.01 -2.31 -14.45
CA GLU A 10 -6.17 -3.43 -13.55
C GLU A 10 -6.66 -2.99 -12.14
N PHE A 11 -6.67 -1.69 -11.83
CA PHE A 11 -6.96 -1.18 -10.48
C PHE A 11 -8.34 -1.59 -9.92
N TYR A 12 -9.33 -1.86 -10.77
CA TYR A 12 -10.68 -2.27 -10.34
C TYR A 12 -10.69 -3.49 -9.42
N PHE A 13 -9.71 -4.40 -9.52
CA PHE A 13 -9.67 -5.55 -8.61
C PHE A 13 -9.24 -5.13 -7.19
N ALA A 14 -8.34 -4.16 -7.04
CA ALA A 14 -7.86 -3.72 -5.73
C ALA A 14 -9.00 -3.08 -4.89
N LEU A 15 -9.96 -2.44 -5.55
CA LEU A 15 -11.19 -1.92 -4.92
C LEU A 15 -12.07 -3.01 -4.32
N THR A 16 -11.92 -4.25 -4.78
CA THR A 16 -12.74 -5.38 -4.32
C THR A 16 -12.19 -6.07 -3.08
N LEU A 17 -11.00 -5.69 -2.62
CA LEU A 17 -10.28 -6.32 -1.51
C LEU A 17 -10.46 -5.59 -0.18
N ALA A 18 -10.15 -6.27 0.92
CA ALA A 18 -10.26 -5.75 2.28
C ALA A 18 -9.09 -4.82 2.66
N VAL A 19 -8.70 -3.90 1.78
CA VAL A 19 -7.56 -3.00 2.02
C VAL A 19 -7.85 -2.05 3.18
N ARG A 20 -6.93 -1.96 4.14
CA ARG A 20 -7.01 -1.13 5.35
C ARG A 20 -5.70 -0.41 5.61
N THR A 21 -5.76 0.75 6.26
CA THR A 21 -4.54 1.50 6.67
C THR A 21 -3.60 0.59 7.45
N LEU A 22 -2.39 0.44 6.96
CA LEU A 22 -1.30 -0.29 7.59
C LEU A 22 -0.47 0.64 8.47
N GLU A 23 -0.12 1.80 7.92
CA GLU A 23 0.68 2.82 8.57
C GLU A 23 0.33 4.20 7.99
N GLU A 24 0.54 5.25 8.78
CA GLU A 24 0.49 6.63 8.29
C GLU A 24 1.71 7.40 8.80
N ILE A 25 2.55 7.85 7.87
CA ILE A 25 3.82 8.48 8.19
C ILE A 25 3.70 9.99 7.97
N ASN A 26 3.62 10.71 9.09
CA ASN A 26 3.50 12.17 9.14
C ASN A 26 4.88 12.84 9.15
N LYS A 27 5.63 12.71 8.05
CA LYS A 27 6.92 13.39 7.85
C LYS A 27 6.80 14.44 6.74
N PRO A 28 7.04 15.73 7.02
CA PRO A 28 6.91 16.78 6.01
C PRO A 28 7.71 16.48 4.74
N GLY A 29 7.07 16.63 3.58
CA GLY A 29 7.68 16.40 2.26
C GLY A 29 7.89 14.92 1.89
N LEU A 30 7.61 13.96 2.77
CA LEU A 30 7.76 12.53 2.47
C LEU A 30 6.81 12.07 1.37
N SER A 31 5.53 12.41 1.48
CA SER A 31 4.50 12.07 0.50
C SER A 31 4.91 12.52 -0.91
N GLU A 32 5.35 13.77 -1.03
CA GLU A 32 5.84 14.33 -2.29
C GLU A 32 7.12 13.65 -2.81
N LYS A 33 8.07 13.34 -1.92
CA LYS A 33 9.29 12.59 -2.28
C LYS A 33 8.95 11.22 -2.85
N VAL A 34 7.99 10.51 -2.25
CA VAL A 34 7.49 9.22 -2.74
C VAL A 34 6.81 9.40 -4.09
N ARG A 35 5.92 10.39 -4.22
CA ARG A 35 5.21 10.70 -5.47
C ARG A 35 6.18 10.85 -6.65
N VAL A 36 7.21 11.69 -6.49
CA VAL A 36 8.20 11.96 -7.54
C VAL A 36 8.97 10.70 -7.95
N ARG A 37 9.32 9.84 -6.98
CA ARG A 37 10.04 8.59 -7.26
C ARG A 37 9.18 7.58 -8.00
N LEU A 38 7.94 7.38 -7.52
CA LEU A 38 7.01 6.47 -8.17
C LEU A 38 6.58 6.96 -9.55
N GLU A 39 6.42 8.27 -9.74
CA GLU A 39 6.13 8.87 -11.05
C GLU A 39 7.29 8.66 -12.03
N LYS A 40 8.53 8.77 -11.56
CA LYS A 40 9.71 8.49 -12.39
C LYS A 40 9.78 7.03 -12.82
N GLU A 41 9.37 6.09 -11.96
CA GLU A 41 9.49 4.65 -12.21
C GLU A 41 8.31 4.08 -13.02
N TYR A 42 7.08 4.53 -12.73
CA TYR A 42 5.85 3.94 -13.28
C TYR A 42 5.01 4.93 -14.10
N GLY A 43 5.37 6.20 -14.13
CA GLY A 43 4.61 7.24 -14.82
C GLY A 43 3.38 7.65 -14.01
N GLN A 44 2.18 7.35 -14.52
CA GLN A 44 0.94 7.80 -13.88
C GLN A 44 0.55 6.89 -12.72
N SER A 45 0.04 7.49 -11.63
CA SER A 45 -0.51 6.75 -10.50
C SER A 45 -1.73 5.91 -10.89
N SER A 46 -1.98 4.80 -10.19
CA SER A 46 -3.08 3.89 -10.47
C SER A 46 -4.46 4.56 -10.39
N THR A 47 -4.61 5.61 -9.57
CA THR A 47 -5.76 6.52 -9.60
C THR A 47 -5.37 7.92 -9.09
N VAL A 48 -5.96 8.97 -9.69
CA VAL A 48 -6.02 10.29 -9.06
C VAL A 48 -7.29 10.29 -8.20
N ALA A 49 -7.15 10.41 -6.90
CA ALA A 49 -8.30 10.48 -6.02
C ALA A 49 -9.17 11.69 -6.38
N ALA A 50 -10.49 11.53 -6.35
CA ALA A 50 -11.46 12.54 -6.77
C ALA A 50 -11.48 13.81 -5.89
N ALA A 51 -10.61 13.93 -4.89
CA ALA A 51 -10.53 15.05 -3.98
C ALA A 51 -9.17 15.72 -4.09
N SER A 52 -9.16 17.06 -4.10
CA SER A 52 -7.99 17.94 -4.16
C SER A 52 -6.93 17.72 -3.05
N GLN A 53 -7.20 16.83 -2.09
CA GLN A 53 -6.36 16.55 -0.92
C GLN A 53 -5.53 15.27 -1.04
N ASN A 54 -5.76 14.45 -2.07
CA ASN A 54 -5.05 13.19 -2.28
C ASN A 54 -4.44 13.22 -3.69
N THR A 55 -3.14 13.50 -3.76
CA THR A 55 -2.48 13.79 -5.03
C THR A 55 -2.08 12.55 -5.84
N PHE A 56 -1.94 11.38 -5.20
CA PHE A 56 -1.62 10.12 -5.88
C PHE A 56 -2.12 8.89 -5.12
N ASN A 57 -2.24 7.77 -5.84
CA ASN A 57 -2.37 6.44 -5.28
C ASN A 57 -1.71 5.41 -6.21
N TYR A 58 -0.62 4.78 -5.78
CA TYR A 58 0.03 3.67 -6.47
C TYR A 58 -0.29 2.37 -5.74
N VAL A 59 -0.74 1.37 -6.49
CA VAL A 59 -1.10 0.06 -5.95
C VAL A 59 -0.17 -1.00 -6.49
N PHE A 60 0.20 -1.93 -5.62
CA PHE A 60 1.16 -2.99 -5.89
C PHE A 60 0.61 -4.33 -5.45
N ARG A 61 0.89 -5.36 -6.24
CA ARG A 61 0.82 -6.75 -5.80
C ARG A 61 2.11 -7.07 -5.07
N VAL A 62 1.99 -7.60 -3.86
CA VAL A 62 3.14 -8.01 -3.06
C VAL A 62 3.44 -9.48 -3.33
N LYS A 63 4.65 -9.78 -3.78
CA LYS A 63 5.14 -11.15 -3.99
C LYS A 63 6.04 -11.59 -2.84
N ASN A 64 6.18 -12.92 -2.68
CA ASN A 64 7.05 -13.56 -1.68
C ASN A 64 6.67 -13.23 -0.23
N VAL A 65 5.38 -13.03 0.04
CA VAL A 65 4.79 -12.87 1.37
C VAL A 65 3.51 -13.69 1.43
N ASP A 66 3.35 -14.49 2.48
CA ASP A 66 2.14 -15.29 2.70
C ASP A 66 1.02 -14.46 3.35
N ASN A 67 -0.10 -14.33 2.63
CA ASN A 67 -1.33 -13.68 3.08
C ASN A 67 -2.53 -14.65 3.11
N SER A 68 -2.27 -15.95 3.27
CA SER A 68 -3.32 -16.96 3.31
C SER A 68 -4.40 -16.61 4.34
N PRO A 69 -5.69 -16.86 4.02
CA PRO A 69 -6.19 -17.62 2.87
C PRO A 69 -6.35 -16.80 1.57
N ALA A 70 -6.07 -15.49 1.58
CA ALA A 70 -6.15 -14.70 0.36
C ALA A 70 -5.03 -15.12 -0.61
N PRO A 71 -5.34 -15.35 -1.91
CA PRO A 71 -4.34 -15.79 -2.88
C PRO A 71 -3.37 -14.67 -3.30
N GLN A 72 -3.68 -13.43 -2.91
CA GLN A 72 -2.93 -12.24 -3.25
C GLN A 72 -2.80 -11.34 -2.03
N LEU A 73 -1.84 -10.43 -2.10
CA LEU A 73 -1.58 -9.41 -1.11
C LEU A 73 -1.37 -8.09 -1.84
N ILE A 74 -2.11 -7.07 -1.41
CA ILE A 74 -2.07 -5.75 -2.00
C ILE A 74 -1.48 -4.74 -1.02
N LEU A 75 -0.68 -3.84 -1.59
CA LEU A 75 -0.13 -2.68 -0.92
C LEU A 75 -0.50 -1.44 -1.72
N SER A 76 -0.94 -0.38 -1.05
CA SER A 76 -1.22 0.92 -1.65
C SER A 76 -0.40 1.99 -0.93
N LEU A 77 0.24 2.85 -1.73
CA LEU A 77 0.94 4.04 -1.29
C LEU A 77 0.17 5.24 -1.82
N ALA A 78 -0.34 6.06 -0.91
CA ALA A 78 -1.15 7.21 -1.26
C ALA A 78 -0.76 8.44 -0.45
N ASP A 79 -0.98 9.59 -1.06
CA ASP A 79 -1.01 10.85 -0.34
C ASP A 79 -2.31 10.95 0.44
N TRP A 80 -2.21 11.28 1.73
CA TRP A 80 -3.34 11.58 2.58
C TRP A 80 -3.09 12.89 3.31
N GLN A 81 -3.60 13.98 2.74
CA GLN A 81 -3.47 15.33 3.33
C GLN A 81 -2.01 15.70 3.65
N GLY A 82 -1.07 15.29 2.79
CA GLY A 82 0.37 15.52 2.97
C GLY A 82 1.12 14.43 3.74
N ALA A 83 0.42 13.48 4.35
CA ALA A 83 1.00 12.28 4.96
C ALA A 83 1.18 11.16 3.92
N LEU A 84 2.20 10.33 4.11
CA LEU A 84 2.29 9.08 3.35
C LEU A 84 1.42 8.03 4.04
N ARG A 85 0.33 7.62 3.39
CA ARG A 85 -0.50 6.52 3.86
C ARG A 85 -0.11 5.23 3.15
N ILE A 86 0.20 4.21 3.94
CA ILE A 86 0.43 2.84 3.49
C ILE A 86 -0.80 2.03 3.86
N SER A 87 -1.41 1.36 2.89
CA SER A 87 -2.58 0.50 3.12
C SER A 87 -2.34 -0.90 2.58
N SER A 88 -2.89 -1.91 3.24
CA SER A 88 -2.79 -3.30 2.81
C SER A 88 -3.96 -4.12 3.31
N ASP A 89 -4.31 -5.16 2.56
CA ASP A 89 -5.21 -6.24 2.98
C ASP A 89 -4.48 -7.35 3.79
N TYR A 90 -3.20 -7.16 4.16
CA TYR A 90 -2.49 -8.11 5.01
C TYR A 90 -3.23 -8.36 6.33
N GLY A 91 -3.50 -9.64 6.63
CA GLY A 91 -4.24 -10.05 7.82
C GLY A 91 -5.74 -9.81 7.73
N TRP A 92 -6.24 -9.35 6.59
CA TRP A 92 -7.66 -9.17 6.30
C TRP A 92 -8.08 -10.08 5.16
N ASN A 93 -9.31 -10.57 5.22
CA ASN A 93 -9.96 -11.22 4.09
C ASN A 93 -11.42 -10.77 4.03
N LEU A 94 -12.10 -11.07 2.94
CA LEU A 94 -13.55 -10.94 2.85
C LEU A 94 -14.22 -12.28 3.16
N ASP A 95 -15.27 -12.27 3.97
CA ASP A 95 -16.14 -13.43 4.16
C ASP A 95 -17.10 -13.60 2.96
N GLN A 96 -18.02 -14.57 3.08
CA GLN A 96 -19.01 -14.88 2.02
C GLN A 96 -19.97 -13.70 1.73
N ASP A 97 -20.18 -12.82 2.70
CA ASP A 97 -21.01 -11.61 2.58
C ASP A 97 -20.20 -10.39 2.10
N ARG A 98 -18.93 -10.59 1.71
CA ARG A 98 -17.98 -9.52 1.41
C ARG A 98 -17.72 -8.56 2.58
N LYS A 99 -17.83 -9.05 3.81
CA LYS A 99 -17.45 -8.29 5.01
C LYS A 99 -15.99 -8.55 5.36
N PRO A 100 -15.22 -7.50 5.70
CA PRO A 100 -13.85 -7.64 6.17
C PRO A 100 -13.78 -8.43 7.49
N VAL A 101 -13.00 -9.52 7.49
CA VAL A 101 -12.72 -10.35 8.66
C VAL A 101 -11.21 -10.48 8.86
N ARG A 102 -10.78 -10.60 10.12
CA ARG A 102 -9.36 -10.77 10.47
C ARG A 102 -8.94 -12.23 10.26
N THR A 103 -7.76 -12.45 9.72
CA THR A 103 -7.13 -13.76 9.62
C THR A 103 -6.12 -13.95 10.74
N GLU A 104 -5.50 -15.14 10.85
CA GLU A 104 -4.42 -15.39 11.82
C GLU A 104 -3.24 -14.44 11.62
N LYS A 105 -2.93 -14.08 10.36
CA LYS A 105 -1.87 -13.12 10.00
C LYS A 105 -2.12 -11.71 10.53
N PHE A 106 -3.34 -11.38 10.95
CA PHE A 106 -3.62 -10.09 11.57
C PHE A 106 -2.76 -9.84 12.82
N GLN A 107 -2.38 -10.91 13.53
CA GLN A 107 -1.53 -10.81 14.73
C GLN A 107 -0.12 -10.30 14.42
N THR A 108 0.42 -10.63 13.23
CA THR A 108 1.75 -10.23 12.77
C THR A 108 1.71 -8.99 11.87
N ARG A 109 0.57 -8.27 11.84
CA ARG A 109 0.38 -7.11 10.96
C ARG A 109 1.35 -5.96 11.26
N ASN A 110 1.74 -5.78 12.52
CA ASN A 110 2.72 -4.77 12.89
C ASN A 110 4.12 -5.11 12.38
N GLU A 111 4.51 -6.40 12.45
CA GLU A 111 5.78 -6.89 11.90
C GLU A 111 5.82 -6.71 10.38
N PHE A 112 4.70 -7.01 9.71
CA PHE A 112 4.54 -6.73 8.28
C PHE A 112 4.65 -5.24 7.96
N SER A 113 4.03 -4.36 8.76
CA SER A 113 4.18 -2.89 8.60
C SER A 113 5.65 -2.47 8.66
N GLN A 114 6.41 -2.97 9.64
CA GLN A 114 7.85 -2.67 9.77
C GLN A 114 8.65 -3.20 8.57
N GLN A 115 8.34 -4.40 8.09
CA GLN A 115 8.98 -4.97 6.91
C GLN A 115 8.72 -4.12 5.66
N VAL A 116 7.48 -3.67 5.46
CA VAL A 116 7.11 -2.78 4.36
C VAL A 116 7.85 -1.45 4.48
N GLN A 117 7.84 -0.82 5.65
CA GLN A 117 8.52 0.46 5.87
C GLN A 117 10.01 0.36 5.56
N LYS A 118 10.68 -0.71 6.04
CA LYS A 118 12.08 -0.99 5.71
C LYS A 118 12.30 -1.15 4.20
N TYR A 119 11.48 -1.97 3.55
CA TYR A 119 11.59 -2.19 2.11
C TYR A 119 11.43 -0.89 1.32
N LEU A 120 10.43 -0.06 1.66
CA LEU A 120 10.21 1.22 1.01
C LEU A 120 11.34 2.21 1.28
N ASP A 121 11.91 2.18 2.49
CA ASP A 121 13.03 3.03 2.85
C ASP A 121 14.27 2.70 2.01
N ASP A 122 14.57 1.41 1.85
CA ASP A 122 15.69 0.93 1.04
C ASP A 122 15.44 1.17 -0.46
N TRP A 123 14.28 0.76 -0.98
CA TRP A 123 13.96 0.84 -2.41
C TRP A 123 13.80 2.27 -2.90
N LEU A 124 13.07 3.09 -2.14
CA LEU A 124 12.82 4.48 -2.48
C LEU A 124 13.79 5.41 -1.76
N GLU A 125 14.84 4.96 -1.07
CA GLU A 125 15.81 5.84 -0.38
C GLU A 125 15.15 6.97 0.45
N LEU A 126 14.22 6.63 1.35
CA LEU A 126 13.38 7.62 2.02
C LEU A 126 14.08 8.31 3.20
N GLY A 127 15.02 7.64 3.86
CA GLY A 127 15.65 8.07 5.11
C GLY A 127 14.65 8.03 6.27
N LEU A 128 13.89 6.94 6.39
CA LEU A 128 12.93 6.68 7.46
C LEU A 128 13.59 5.99 8.65
N MET A 129 14.58 5.15 8.40
CA MET A 129 15.33 4.44 9.43
C MET A 129 16.76 4.97 9.50
N GLU A 130 17.17 5.44 10.67
CA GLU A 130 18.56 5.82 11.00
C GLU A 130 19.38 4.60 11.41
#